data_AF-A0A7V2XH28-F1
#
_entry.id   AF-A0A7V2XH28-F1
#
_cell.length_a   1.000
_cell.length_b   1.000
_cell.length_c   1.000
_cell.angle_alpha   90.00
_cell.angle_beta   90.00
_cell.angle_gamma   90.00
#
_symmetry.space_group_name_H-M   'P 1'
#
loop_
_entity.id
_entity.type
_entity.pdbx_description
1 polymer ?
#
loop_
_entity_poly.entity_id
_entity_poly.type
_entity_poly.pdbx_seq_one_letter_code
_entity_poly.pdbx_strand_id
1 'polypeptide(L)'
;MPKVRVNYTNKDYEAVRQELVQRIPTITDRWTDFNESDLGMVLLELFCGLGDMLLFYLDNQANEAYLPTARQRQNVINLTNLVNYRLDLPVAATTTLYFRLAGALPGPLTIPKHTRCRATTDQGNVDFATAEDLVIAAGALDGMVGAVQGVPSEEGFTTDGTQGQVFRLAAKDIAQGSIEVWVGGVKWTEVRTFYESTPADGHYLLTTDALDNTWLTSGDGHYGLLPPAGQAVAVKYLKTLGAGGNLGKRLVNSLLDPVYFQGEQVKLTVTNIQVASNGNARESLDHARRQAPAELASLWRAVTKADYIALAEGFPGVAKAQVLDVNDCLNMGYYHVCVVIAPDGGGLPSQLLKNQVLAFLNERKLLTVTVHVKDPVYVPVNIEADVYVYRNYDRFEVLDVVLGKVRDHIAMDTVRLG
;
A
#
# COMPACT_ATOMS: atom_id res chain seq x y z
N MET A 1 -40.52 27.92 32.70
CA MET A 1 -40.79 27.11 31.50
C MET A 1 -39.96 25.84 31.58
N PRO A 2 -40.54 24.64 31.43
CA PRO A 2 -39.75 23.42 31.39
C PRO A 2 -38.84 23.47 30.16
N LYS A 3 -37.53 23.32 30.36
CA LYS A 3 -36.58 23.18 29.25
C LYS A 3 -36.87 21.86 28.54
N VAL A 4 -37.42 21.94 27.33
CA VAL A 4 -37.49 20.78 26.43
C VAL A 4 -36.05 20.27 26.25
N ARG A 5 -35.80 19.02 26.64
CA ARG A 5 -34.49 18.38 26.46
C ARG A 5 -34.36 18.01 24.99
N VAL A 6 -33.47 18.68 24.28
CA VAL A 6 -33.12 18.33 22.89
C VAL A 6 -32.40 16.98 22.93
N ASN A 7 -32.96 15.98 22.26
CA ASN A 7 -32.34 14.67 22.12
C ASN A 7 -31.52 14.64 20.82
N TYR A 8 -30.19 14.74 20.93
CA TYR A 8 -29.28 14.87 19.79
C TYR A 8 -29.12 13.59 18.95
N THR A 9 -29.72 12.47 19.38
CA THR A 9 -29.60 11.16 18.71
C THR A 9 -30.83 10.80 17.88
N ASN A 10 -31.99 11.42 18.15
CA ASN A 10 -33.22 11.16 17.43
C ASN A 10 -33.35 12.15 16.26
N LYS A 11 -32.85 11.77 15.09
CA LYS A 11 -32.75 12.63 13.90
C LYS A 11 -33.57 12.11 12.71
N ASP A 12 -34.36 11.07 12.90
CA ASP A 12 -35.25 10.54 11.88
C ASP A 12 -36.50 11.39 11.71
N TYR A 13 -37.11 11.32 10.52
CA TYR A 13 -38.31 12.07 10.16
C TYR A 13 -39.38 12.08 11.27
N GLU A 14 -39.72 10.91 11.82
CA GLU A 14 -40.75 10.78 12.84
C GLU A 14 -40.38 11.49 14.14
N ALA A 15 -39.13 11.39 14.58
CA ALA A 15 -38.70 12.09 15.78
C ALA A 15 -38.69 13.61 15.61
N VAL A 16 -38.21 14.11 14.45
CA VAL A 16 -38.22 15.54 14.13
C VAL A 16 -39.65 16.06 14.09
N ARG A 17 -40.57 15.32 13.46
CA ARG A 17 -41.99 15.66 13.40
C ARG A 17 -42.60 15.73 14.81
N GLN A 18 -42.38 14.70 15.63
CA GLN A 18 -42.89 14.66 17.00
C GLN A 18 -42.35 15.82 17.85
N GLU A 19 -41.06 16.14 17.74
CA GLU A 19 -40.47 17.27 18.46
C GLU A 19 -41.07 18.61 18.02
N LEU A 20 -41.20 18.84 16.71
CA LEU A 20 -41.76 20.07 16.19
C LEU A 20 -43.23 20.24 16.60
N VAL A 21 -44.04 19.18 16.51
CA VAL A 21 -45.44 19.21 16.96
C VAL A 21 -45.55 19.51 18.46
N GLN A 22 -44.71 18.90 19.29
CA GLN A 22 -44.66 19.20 20.74
C GLN A 22 -44.25 20.64 21.03
N ARG A 23 -43.53 21.28 20.11
CA ARG A 23 -43.03 22.65 20.28
C ARG A 23 -44.04 23.73 19.85
N ILE A 24 -45.00 23.41 18.97
CA ILE A 24 -46.02 24.37 18.48
C ILE A 24 -46.72 25.11 19.64
N PRO A 25 -47.27 24.43 20.68
CA PRO A 25 -48.00 25.10 21.76
C PRO A 25 -47.13 26.05 22.61
N THR A 26 -45.81 25.91 22.54
CA THR A 26 -44.87 26.81 23.24
C THR A 26 -44.59 28.10 22.48
N ILE A 27 -44.85 28.12 21.17
CA ILE A 27 -44.58 29.24 20.27
C ILE A 27 -45.86 30.05 20.02
N THR A 28 -46.99 29.37 19.82
CA THR A 28 -48.27 30.01 19.52
C THR A 28 -49.43 29.21 20.11
N ASP A 29 -50.42 29.93 20.61
CA ASP A 29 -51.70 29.39 21.09
C ASP A 29 -52.75 29.31 19.98
N ARG A 30 -52.47 29.89 18.80
CA ARG A 30 -53.43 30.00 17.68
C ARG A 30 -53.52 28.75 16.81
N TRP A 31 -52.47 27.93 16.78
CA TRP A 31 -52.45 26.70 15.98
C TRP A 31 -52.93 25.54 16.82
N THR A 32 -54.19 25.15 16.62
CA THR A 32 -54.89 24.15 17.46
C THR A 32 -55.24 22.86 16.73
N ASP A 33 -55.17 22.84 15.40
CA ASP A 33 -55.46 21.66 14.58
C ASP A 33 -54.16 20.93 14.22
N PHE A 34 -54.07 19.65 14.58
CA PHE A 34 -52.91 18.78 14.33
C PHE A 34 -53.26 17.58 13.44
N ASN A 35 -54.40 17.62 12.73
CA ASN A 35 -54.77 16.56 11.80
C ASN A 35 -53.91 16.57 10.54
N GLU A 36 -53.77 15.42 9.89
CA GLU A 36 -52.99 15.27 8.64
C GLU A 36 -53.54 16.10 7.47
N SER A 37 -54.83 16.50 7.53
CA SER A 37 -55.47 17.33 6.51
C SER A 37 -55.21 18.83 6.68
N ASP A 38 -54.64 19.26 7.81
CA ASP A 38 -54.30 20.67 8.02
C ASP A 38 -53.13 21.08 7.12
N LEU A 39 -53.27 22.20 6.42
CA LEU A 39 -52.22 22.72 5.54
C LEU A 39 -50.94 23.04 6.33
N GLY A 40 -51.08 23.50 7.58
CA GLY A 40 -49.94 23.75 8.47
C GLY A 40 -49.14 22.48 8.74
N MET A 41 -49.85 21.38 9.03
CA MET A 41 -49.24 20.06 9.26
C MET A 41 -48.56 19.50 8.00
N VAL A 42 -49.18 19.63 6.82
CA VAL A 42 -48.56 19.21 5.54
C VAL A 42 -47.26 19.98 5.27
N LEU A 43 -47.25 21.29 5.50
CA LEU A 43 -46.03 22.10 5.36
C LEU A 43 -44.97 21.68 6.37
N LEU A 44 -45.36 21.44 7.63
CA LEU A 44 -44.45 20.97 8.67
C LEU A 44 -43.81 19.63 8.29
N GLU A 45 -44.60 18.69 7.77
CA GLU A 45 -44.12 17.38 7.30
C GLU A 45 -43.15 17.53 6.12
N LEU A 46 -43.42 18.44 5.17
CA LEU A 46 -42.48 18.76 4.09
C LEU A 46 -41.14 19.28 4.64
N PHE A 47 -41.18 20.18 5.63
CA PHE A 47 -39.97 20.66 6.30
C PHE A 47 -39.25 19.57 7.10
N CYS A 48 -39.98 18.62 7.71
CA CYS A 48 -39.39 17.46 8.37
C CYS A 48 -38.65 16.57 7.36
N GLY A 49 -39.24 16.31 6.19
CA GLY A 49 -38.60 15.53 5.14
C GLY A 49 -37.32 16.20 4.60
N LEU A 50 -37.34 17.52 4.39
CA LEU A 50 -36.14 18.29 4.06
C LEU A 50 -35.09 18.23 5.18
N GLY A 51 -35.53 18.34 6.43
CA GLY A 51 -34.67 18.25 7.62
C GLY A 51 -33.96 16.90 7.71
N ASP A 52 -34.68 15.80 7.55
CA ASP A 52 -34.15 14.43 7.56
C ASP A 52 -33.07 14.23 6.48
N MET A 53 -33.33 14.69 5.25
CA MET A 53 -32.36 14.64 4.15
C MET A 53 -31.09 15.45 4.45
N LEU A 54 -31.22 16.66 5.01
CA LEU A 54 -30.08 17.48 5.40
C LEU A 54 -29.29 16.88 6.56
N LEU A 55 -29.98 16.30 7.56
CA LEU A 55 -29.36 15.62 8.69
C LEU A 55 -28.56 14.39 8.23
N PHE A 56 -29.12 13.61 7.30
CA PHE A 56 -28.40 12.50 6.66
C PHE A 56 -27.12 12.96 5.98
N TYR A 57 -27.14 14.06 5.23
CA TYR A 57 -25.92 14.59 4.60
C TYR A 57 -24.91 15.10 5.62
N LEU A 58 -25.35 15.79 6.68
CA LEU A 58 -24.48 16.26 7.74
C LEU A 58 -23.81 15.11 8.50
N ASP A 59 -24.56 14.05 8.84
CA ASP A 59 -24.01 12.89 9.54
C ASP A 59 -23.02 12.13 8.66
N ASN A 60 -23.29 11.99 7.35
CA ASN A 60 -22.32 11.42 6.41
C ASN A 60 -21.07 12.28 6.28
N GLN A 61 -21.21 13.60 6.16
CA GLN A 61 -20.06 14.51 6.09
C GLN A 61 -19.23 14.50 7.38
N ALA A 62 -19.88 14.43 8.54
CA ALA A 62 -19.21 14.30 9.83
C ALA A 62 -18.45 12.97 9.96
N ASN A 63 -19.03 11.87 9.47
CA ASN A 63 -18.34 10.57 9.42
C ASN A 63 -17.10 10.61 8.52
N GLU A 64 -17.13 11.36 7.42
CA GLU A 64 -15.98 11.51 6.51
C GLU A 64 -14.86 12.41 7.05
N ALA A 65 -15.12 13.20 8.09
CA ALA A 65 -14.14 14.15 8.64
C ALA A 65 -13.08 13.51 9.55
N TYR A 66 -13.30 12.27 10.03
CA TYR A 66 -12.38 11.58 10.92
C TYR A 66 -11.91 10.25 10.33
N LEU A 67 -10.61 9.96 10.46
CA LEU A 67 -9.99 8.76 9.90
C LEU A 67 -10.69 7.44 10.32
N PRO A 68 -11.07 7.24 11.61
CA PRO A 68 -11.72 6.01 12.02
C PRO A 68 -13.10 5.78 11.39
N THR A 69 -13.82 6.84 11.04
CA THR A 69 -15.22 6.79 10.56
C THR A 69 -15.35 6.99 9.05
N ALA A 70 -14.35 7.59 8.40
CA ALA A 70 -14.39 7.91 6.97
C ALA A 70 -14.49 6.63 6.13
N ARG A 71 -15.42 6.61 5.17
CA ARG A 71 -15.69 5.46 4.31
C ARG A 71 -15.18 5.68 2.89
N GLN A 72 -15.12 6.93 2.42
CA GLN A 72 -14.60 7.21 1.08
C GLN A 72 -13.07 7.20 1.08
N ARG A 73 -12.48 6.43 0.16
CA ARG A 73 -11.02 6.32 0.01
C ARG A 73 -10.36 7.68 -0.22
N GLN A 74 -10.98 8.58 -0.98
CA GLN A 74 -10.41 9.91 -1.24
C GLN A 74 -10.28 10.74 0.04
N ASN A 75 -11.27 10.68 0.93
CA ASN A 75 -11.22 11.41 2.20
C ASN A 75 -10.20 10.80 3.14
N VAL A 76 -10.07 9.47 3.17
CA VAL A 76 -8.99 8.79 3.91
C VAL A 76 -7.62 9.25 3.41
N ILE A 77 -7.38 9.26 2.10
CA ILE A 77 -6.12 9.76 1.50
C ILE A 77 -5.86 11.22 1.91
N ASN A 78 -6.88 12.09 1.84
CA ASN A 78 -6.73 13.49 2.21
C ASN A 78 -6.39 13.65 3.71
N LEU A 79 -7.03 12.87 4.59
CA LEU A 79 -6.77 12.88 6.03
C LEU A 79 -5.38 12.35 6.37
N THR A 80 -4.94 11.27 5.73
CA THR A 80 -3.61 10.70 5.98
C THR A 80 -2.49 11.58 5.42
N ASN A 81 -2.74 12.31 4.33
CA ASN A 81 -1.79 13.28 3.80
C ASN A 81 -1.47 14.40 4.81
N LEU A 82 -2.40 14.78 5.69
CA LEU A 82 -2.15 15.76 6.77
C LEU A 82 -1.07 15.30 7.75
N VAL A 83 -0.87 13.98 7.88
CA VAL A 83 0.13 13.37 8.78
C VAL A 83 1.30 12.77 8.00
N ASN A 84 1.44 13.13 6.72
CA ASN A 84 2.48 12.66 5.79
C ASN A 84 2.48 11.13 5.57
N TYR A 85 1.33 10.48 5.80
CA TYR A 85 1.10 9.07 5.50
C TYR A 85 0.44 8.95 4.12
N ARG A 86 1.10 8.23 3.21
CA ARG A 86 0.59 7.95 1.86
C ARG A 86 0.17 6.50 1.81
N LEU A 87 -1.03 6.26 1.28
CA LEU A 87 -1.48 4.89 1.10
C LEU A 87 -0.64 4.19 0.04
N ASP A 88 -0.34 2.91 0.27
CA ASP A 88 0.45 2.13 -0.69
C ASP A 88 -0.33 1.81 -1.97
N LEU A 89 0.37 1.94 -3.10
CA LEU A 89 -0.04 1.40 -4.39
C LEU A 89 0.04 -0.14 -4.38
N PRO A 90 -0.42 -0.84 -5.43
CA PRO A 90 -0.22 -2.27 -5.54
C PRO A 90 1.25 -2.65 -5.36
N VAL A 91 1.53 -3.56 -4.43
CA VAL A 91 2.88 -4.02 -4.13
C VAL A 91 3.22 -5.19 -5.04
N ALA A 92 4.34 -5.09 -5.74
CA ALA A 92 4.82 -6.16 -6.61
C ALA A 92 5.43 -7.31 -5.80
N ALA A 93 5.14 -8.54 -6.22
CA ALA A 93 5.76 -9.71 -5.62
C ALA A 93 7.28 -9.72 -5.86
N THR A 94 8.04 -10.19 -4.89
CA THR A 94 9.50 -10.25 -4.95
C THR A 94 10.00 -11.68 -4.81
N THR A 95 11.08 -12.00 -5.53
CA THR A 95 11.73 -13.32 -5.45
C THR A 95 13.21 -13.22 -5.77
N THR A 96 13.93 -14.33 -5.62
CA THR A 96 15.33 -14.45 -6.05
C THR A 96 15.39 -15.33 -7.29
N LEU A 97 15.89 -14.77 -8.39
CA LEU A 97 16.16 -15.50 -9.62
C LEU A 97 17.56 -16.07 -9.59
N TYR A 98 17.66 -17.33 -9.97
CA TYR A 98 18.90 -18.07 -10.18
C TYR A 98 19.11 -18.24 -11.68
N PHE A 99 20.19 -17.64 -12.17
CA PHE A 99 20.62 -17.74 -13.54
C PHE A 99 21.74 -18.76 -13.64
N ARG A 100 21.68 -19.63 -14.66
CA ARG A 100 22.69 -20.65 -14.91
C ARG A 100 23.10 -20.68 -16.37
N LEU A 101 24.40 -20.58 -16.60
CA LEU A 101 25.07 -20.66 -17.89
C LEU A 101 25.24 -22.10 -18.33
N ALA A 102 25.18 -22.33 -19.65
CA ALA A 102 25.46 -23.64 -20.23
C ALA A 102 26.95 -24.02 -20.17
N GLY A 103 27.84 -23.02 -20.12
CA GLY A 103 29.29 -23.19 -20.01
C GLY A 103 29.95 -21.93 -19.45
N ALA A 104 31.16 -22.09 -18.90
CA ALA A 104 31.90 -20.99 -18.30
C ALA A 104 32.38 -20.01 -19.37
N LEU A 105 32.20 -18.70 -19.11
CA LEU A 105 32.65 -17.64 -20.00
C LEU A 105 34.03 -17.13 -19.57
N PRO A 106 34.88 -16.70 -20.53
CA PRO A 106 36.23 -16.21 -20.24
C PRO A 106 36.26 -14.81 -19.59
N GLY A 107 35.13 -14.10 -19.55
CA GLY A 107 35.00 -12.77 -18.96
C GLY A 107 33.70 -12.64 -18.15
N PRO A 108 33.52 -11.52 -17.42
CA PRO A 108 32.32 -11.29 -16.64
C PRO A 108 31.10 -11.05 -17.55
N LEU A 109 30.01 -11.77 -17.30
CA LEU A 109 28.72 -11.54 -17.96
C LEU A 109 27.87 -10.62 -17.10
N THR A 110 27.36 -9.55 -17.67
CA THR A 110 26.42 -8.65 -16.99
C THR A 110 25.01 -8.89 -17.52
N ILE A 111 24.09 -9.25 -16.62
CA ILE A 111 22.65 -9.25 -16.88
C ILE A 111 22.12 -7.92 -16.35
N PRO A 112 21.66 -7.01 -17.22
CA PRO A 112 21.21 -5.69 -16.78
C PRO A 112 20.00 -5.75 -15.85
N LYS A 113 19.84 -4.72 -15.02
CA LYS A 113 18.60 -4.39 -14.32
C LYS A 113 17.46 -4.30 -15.33
N HIS A 114 16.25 -4.70 -14.91
CA HIS A 114 15.05 -4.78 -15.73
C HIS A 114 15.05 -5.84 -16.83
N THR A 115 15.99 -6.78 -16.83
CA THR A 115 15.94 -7.97 -17.70
C THR A 115 14.69 -8.78 -17.36
N ARG A 116 13.84 -9.03 -18.36
CA ARG A 116 12.54 -9.69 -18.18
C ARG A 116 12.64 -11.21 -18.22
N CYS A 117 12.02 -11.85 -17.24
CA CYS A 117 11.84 -13.29 -17.10
C CYS A 117 10.36 -13.61 -16.94
N ARG A 118 9.91 -14.80 -17.32
CA ARG A 118 8.50 -15.20 -17.33
C ARG A 118 8.27 -16.54 -16.65
N ALA A 119 7.18 -16.60 -15.90
CA ALA A 119 6.49 -17.82 -15.51
C ALA A 119 5.19 -17.94 -16.32
N THR A 120 5.02 -19.05 -17.01
CA THR A 120 3.75 -19.37 -17.69
C THR A 120 2.91 -20.20 -16.73
N THR A 121 1.75 -19.67 -16.34
CA THR A 121 0.79 -20.36 -15.47
C THR A 121 -0.51 -20.63 -16.22
N ASP A 122 -1.37 -21.50 -15.69
CA ASP A 122 -2.69 -21.79 -16.28
C ASP A 122 -3.59 -20.54 -16.33
N GLN A 123 -3.32 -19.53 -15.49
CA GLN A 123 -4.06 -18.27 -15.40
C GLN A 123 -3.46 -17.15 -16.27
N GLY A 124 -2.34 -17.42 -16.95
CA GLY A 124 -1.64 -16.46 -17.80
C GLY A 124 -0.16 -16.33 -17.48
N ASN A 125 0.48 -15.36 -18.13
CA ASN A 125 1.90 -15.10 -17.97
C ASN A 125 2.14 -14.13 -16.82
N VAL A 126 3.09 -14.48 -15.95
CA VAL A 126 3.58 -13.61 -14.87
C VAL A 126 5.03 -13.24 -15.17
N ASP A 127 5.24 -11.96 -15.43
CA ASP A 127 6.56 -11.43 -15.80
C ASP A 127 7.27 -10.80 -14.59
N PHE A 128 8.58 -11.03 -14.53
CA PHE A 128 9.51 -10.53 -13.52
C PHE A 128 10.62 -9.74 -14.19
N ALA A 129 11.07 -8.70 -13.50
CA ALA A 129 12.20 -7.88 -13.90
C ALA A 129 13.31 -8.02 -12.84
N THR A 130 14.57 -8.13 -13.27
CA THR A 130 15.72 -8.06 -12.36
C THR A 130 15.76 -6.71 -11.65
N ALA A 131 15.97 -6.72 -10.32
CA ALA A 131 15.96 -5.51 -9.49
C ALA A 131 17.26 -4.71 -9.58
N GLU A 132 18.36 -5.38 -9.93
CA GLU A 132 19.71 -4.82 -10.03
C GLU A 132 20.49 -5.53 -11.13
N ASP A 133 21.65 -4.99 -11.48
CA ASP A 133 22.58 -5.61 -12.42
C ASP A 133 23.22 -6.84 -11.77
N LEU A 134 23.12 -8.00 -12.43
CA LEU A 134 23.81 -9.21 -12.00
C LEU A 134 25.09 -9.38 -12.80
N VAL A 135 26.23 -9.39 -12.10
CA VAL A 135 27.53 -9.70 -12.71
C VAL A 135 27.93 -11.14 -12.36
N ILE A 136 27.94 -12.03 -13.35
CA ILE A 136 28.48 -13.38 -13.23
C ILE A 136 29.98 -13.31 -13.56
N ALA A 137 30.83 -13.59 -12.57
CA ALA A 137 32.28 -13.51 -12.72
C ALA A 137 32.82 -14.49 -13.77
N ALA A 138 33.97 -14.17 -14.36
CA ALA A 138 34.66 -15.05 -15.30
C ALA A 138 34.91 -16.43 -14.66
N GLY A 139 34.62 -17.51 -15.40
CA GLY A 139 34.73 -18.88 -14.88
C GLY A 139 33.57 -19.36 -14.00
N ALA A 140 32.71 -18.46 -13.50
CA ALA A 140 31.50 -18.86 -12.76
C ALA A 140 30.41 -19.35 -13.72
N LEU A 141 29.57 -20.28 -13.25
CA LEU A 141 28.50 -20.88 -14.06
C LEU A 141 27.10 -20.36 -13.70
N ASP A 142 26.97 -19.66 -12.59
CA ASP A 142 25.70 -19.21 -12.06
C ASP A 142 25.80 -17.89 -11.30
N GLY A 143 24.63 -17.30 -11.08
CA GLY A 143 24.46 -16.08 -10.32
C GLY A 143 23.04 -15.95 -9.81
N MET A 144 22.87 -15.22 -8.72
CA MET A 144 21.56 -14.97 -8.11
C MET A 144 21.33 -13.47 -8.03
N VAL A 145 20.10 -13.05 -8.28
CA VAL A 145 19.70 -11.65 -8.18
C VAL A 145 18.26 -11.53 -7.72
N GLY A 146 17.97 -10.45 -6.97
CA GLY A 146 16.60 -10.11 -6.64
C GLY A 146 15.80 -9.77 -7.89
N ALA A 147 14.53 -10.15 -7.91
CA ALA A 147 13.60 -9.80 -8.97
C ALA A 147 12.28 -9.33 -8.39
N VAL A 148 11.67 -8.38 -9.09
CA VAL A 148 10.38 -7.78 -8.77
C VAL A 148 9.39 -8.14 -9.87
N GLN A 149 8.18 -8.50 -9.50
CA GLN A 149 7.13 -8.80 -10.45
C GLN A 149 6.69 -7.53 -11.16
N GLY A 150 6.64 -7.59 -12.48
CA GLY A 150 6.08 -6.53 -13.29
C GLY A 150 6.74 -6.38 -14.64
N VAL A 151 6.08 -5.63 -15.50
CA VAL A 151 6.57 -5.30 -16.84
C VAL A 151 7.14 -3.89 -16.82
N PRO A 152 8.46 -3.71 -17.07
CA PRO A 152 9.04 -2.38 -17.27
C PRO A 152 8.29 -1.62 -18.35
N SER A 153 7.83 -0.43 -18.01
CA SER A 153 7.07 0.47 -18.88
C SER A 153 7.63 1.88 -18.77
N GLU A 154 7.46 2.66 -19.83
CA GLU A 154 7.93 4.05 -19.91
C GLU A 154 6.84 4.93 -20.52
N GLU A 155 6.64 6.11 -19.93
CA GLU A 155 5.79 7.18 -20.46
C GLU A 155 6.64 8.44 -20.67
N GLY A 156 6.47 9.08 -21.82
CA GLY A 156 7.19 10.30 -22.20
C GLY A 156 6.27 11.53 -22.16
N PHE A 157 6.76 12.62 -21.58
CA PHE A 157 6.12 13.93 -21.58
C PHE A 157 7.11 15.01 -22.03
N THR A 158 6.59 16.21 -22.25
CA THR A 158 7.40 17.39 -22.59
C THR A 158 7.02 18.52 -21.64
N THR A 159 8.01 19.21 -21.10
CA THR A 159 7.80 20.34 -20.19
C THR A 159 7.34 21.59 -20.96
N ASP A 160 6.44 22.37 -20.36
CA ASP A 160 5.95 23.64 -20.91
C ASP A 160 6.63 24.88 -20.29
N GLY A 161 7.43 24.68 -19.24
CA GLY A 161 8.17 25.74 -18.53
C GLY A 161 7.33 26.54 -17.53
N THR A 162 6.08 26.15 -17.27
CA THR A 162 5.21 26.78 -16.26
C THR A 162 5.55 26.30 -14.85
N GLN A 163 5.22 27.11 -13.84
CA GLN A 163 5.48 26.77 -12.44
C GLN A 163 4.58 25.64 -11.96
N GLY A 164 5.14 24.67 -11.23
CA GLY A 164 4.37 23.58 -10.62
C GLY A 164 3.69 22.68 -11.64
N GLN A 165 4.34 22.41 -12.79
CA GLN A 165 3.78 21.55 -13.84
C GLN A 165 3.37 20.19 -13.29
N VAL A 166 2.21 19.73 -13.76
CA VAL A 166 1.62 18.45 -13.37
C VAL A 166 1.49 17.55 -14.59
N PHE A 167 2.04 16.35 -14.51
CA PHE A 167 1.94 15.31 -15.53
C PHE A 167 1.12 14.15 -14.99
N ARG A 168 0.05 13.77 -15.70
CA ARG A 168 -0.79 12.62 -15.33
C ARG A 168 -0.29 11.38 -16.04
N LEU A 169 0.00 10.32 -15.28
CA LEU A 169 0.35 9.02 -15.84
C LEU A 169 -0.91 8.31 -16.37
N ALA A 170 -0.75 7.61 -17.49
CA ALA A 170 -1.84 6.83 -18.09
C ALA A 170 -2.03 5.48 -17.39
N ALA A 171 -0.96 4.89 -16.86
CA ALA A 171 -1.03 3.65 -16.10
C ALA A 171 -1.61 3.83 -14.70
N LYS A 172 -2.30 2.78 -14.24
CA LYS A 172 -2.92 2.70 -12.90
C LYS A 172 -2.30 1.61 -12.02
N ASP A 173 -1.99 0.47 -12.62
CA ASP A 173 -1.40 -0.69 -11.92
C ASP A 173 0.12 -0.53 -11.75
N ILE A 174 0.55 0.63 -11.25
CA ILE A 174 1.96 0.94 -11.05
C ILE A 174 2.42 0.32 -9.72
N ALA A 175 3.52 -0.42 -9.77
CA ALA A 175 4.09 -1.04 -8.58
C ALA A 175 4.57 0.03 -7.58
N GLN A 176 4.24 -0.17 -6.31
CA GLN A 176 4.67 0.71 -5.21
C GLN A 176 6.19 0.95 -5.24
N GLY A 177 6.57 2.23 -5.17
CA GLY A 177 7.98 2.66 -5.15
C GLY A 177 8.77 2.39 -6.45
N SER A 178 8.11 2.06 -7.56
CA SER A 178 8.81 1.74 -8.83
C SER A 178 9.01 2.92 -9.78
N ILE A 179 8.38 4.07 -9.51
CA ILE A 179 8.42 5.23 -10.39
C ILE A 179 9.77 5.93 -10.29
N GLU A 180 10.48 6.00 -11.42
CA GLU A 180 11.70 6.76 -11.59
C GLU A 180 11.50 7.80 -12.71
N VAL A 181 12.00 9.02 -12.50
CA VAL A 181 11.77 10.15 -13.42
C VAL A 181 13.10 10.70 -13.90
N TRP A 182 13.19 10.94 -15.20
CA TRP A 182 14.30 11.64 -15.84
C TRP A 182 13.79 12.86 -16.58
N VAL A 183 14.45 13.99 -16.39
CA VAL A 183 14.14 15.23 -17.13
C VAL A 183 15.42 15.68 -17.82
N GLY A 184 15.37 15.83 -19.15
CA GLY A 184 16.57 16.15 -19.94
C GLY A 184 17.70 15.11 -19.81
N GLY A 185 17.36 13.85 -19.49
CA GLY A 185 18.32 12.77 -19.27
C GLY A 185 18.91 12.69 -17.86
N VAL A 186 18.59 13.63 -16.97
CA VAL A 186 19.06 13.61 -15.57
C VAL A 186 17.99 12.97 -14.68
N LYS A 187 18.39 12.01 -13.84
CA LYS A 187 17.48 11.36 -12.87
C LYS A 187 17.11 12.36 -11.78
N TRP A 188 15.81 12.53 -11.56
CA TRP A 188 15.25 13.35 -10.50
C TRP A 188 14.94 12.49 -9.27
N THR A 189 14.79 13.13 -8.11
CA THR A 189 14.53 12.47 -6.82
C THR A 189 13.09 12.69 -6.39
N GLU A 190 12.40 11.62 -6.01
CA GLU A 190 11.07 11.72 -5.42
C GLU A 190 11.17 12.31 -4.01
N VAL A 191 10.33 13.29 -3.71
CA VAL A 191 10.18 13.85 -2.37
C VAL A 191 8.74 13.79 -1.88
N ARG A 192 8.58 13.76 -0.55
CA ARG A 192 7.26 13.81 0.07
C ARG A 192 6.68 15.22 0.13
N THR A 193 7.56 16.21 0.21
CA THR A 193 7.26 17.64 0.26
C THR A 193 8.42 18.40 -0.37
N PHE A 194 8.15 19.58 -0.94
CA PHE A 194 9.19 20.45 -1.46
C PHE A 194 9.82 21.37 -0.39
N TYR A 195 9.40 21.27 0.88
CA TYR A 195 9.84 22.19 1.94
C TYR A 195 11.37 22.26 2.12
N GLU A 196 12.07 21.13 1.92
CA GLU A 196 13.54 21.05 2.02
C GLU A 196 14.24 21.20 0.66
N SER A 197 13.47 21.38 -0.43
CA SER A 197 13.99 21.46 -1.79
C SER A 197 14.42 22.88 -2.14
N THR A 198 15.59 23.02 -2.76
CA THR A 198 16.08 24.28 -3.30
C THR A 198 15.75 24.43 -4.80
N PRO A 199 15.86 25.64 -5.38
CA PRO A 199 15.66 25.88 -6.82
C PRO A 199 16.59 25.10 -7.75
N ALA A 200 17.67 24.51 -7.23
CA ALA A 200 18.63 23.73 -8.00
C ALA A 200 18.31 22.22 -8.00
N ASP A 201 17.45 21.77 -7.08
CA ASP A 201 17.20 20.35 -6.86
C ASP A 201 16.14 19.82 -7.82
N GLY A 202 16.52 18.84 -8.66
CA GLY A 202 15.61 18.11 -9.53
C GLY A 202 14.70 17.18 -8.73
N HIS A 203 13.72 17.74 -8.03
CA HIS A 203 12.78 17.02 -7.19
C HIS A 203 11.39 16.95 -7.84
N TYR A 204 10.69 15.85 -7.62
CA TYR A 204 9.30 15.69 -8.01
C TYR A 204 8.47 15.09 -6.87
N LEU A 205 7.18 15.37 -6.89
CA LEU A 205 6.20 14.84 -5.95
C LEU A 205 5.20 13.97 -6.69
N LEU A 206 4.90 12.79 -6.14
CA LEU A 206 3.85 11.92 -6.62
C LEU A 206 2.61 12.03 -5.74
N THR A 207 1.44 12.12 -6.36
CA THR A 207 0.13 12.05 -5.71
C THR A 207 -0.75 11.06 -6.45
N THR A 208 -1.45 10.19 -5.71
CA THR A 208 -2.40 9.23 -6.29
C THR A 208 -3.77 9.39 -5.65
N ASP A 209 -4.83 9.39 -6.47
CA ASP A 209 -6.21 9.51 -6.00
C ASP A 209 -6.86 8.15 -5.67
N ALA A 210 -8.12 8.20 -5.23
CA ALA A 210 -8.91 7.00 -4.95
C ALA A 210 -9.24 6.12 -6.17
N LEU A 211 -9.00 6.62 -7.40
CA LEU A 211 -9.24 5.93 -8.67
C LEU A 211 -7.94 5.42 -9.32
N ASP A 212 -6.85 5.41 -8.54
CA ASP A 212 -5.49 5.00 -8.91
C ASP A 212 -4.88 5.85 -10.04
N ASN A 213 -5.37 7.07 -10.23
CA ASN A 213 -4.72 8.03 -11.12
C ASN A 213 -3.52 8.63 -10.39
N THR A 214 -2.35 8.60 -11.01
CA THR A 214 -1.12 9.15 -10.43
C THR A 214 -0.70 10.40 -11.19
N TRP A 215 -0.38 11.45 -10.44
CA TRP A 215 0.16 12.70 -10.94
C TRP A 215 1.57 12.93 -10.41
N LEU A 216 2.44 13.35 -11.31
CA LEU A 216 3.76 13.87 -11.02
C LEU A 216 3.69 15.39 -11.03
N THR A 217 4.11 16.02 -9.94
CA THR A 217 4.23 17.47 -9.82
C THR A 217 5.71 17.85 -9.75
N SER A 218 6.12 18.82 -10.56
CA SER A 218 7.47 19.39 -10.54
C SER A 218 7.58 20.59 -9.59
N GLY A 219 8.82 21.03 -9.31
CA GLY A 219 9.06 22.24 -8.52
C GLY A 219 8.58 23.52 -9.21
N ASP A 220 8.43 24.59 -8.44
CA ASP A 220 7.96 25.90 -8.92
C ASP A 220 9.12 26.88 -9.21
N GLY A 221 10.37 26.47 -8.98
CA GLY A 221 11.56 27.31 -9.13
C GLY A 221 11.95 28.07 -7.85
N HIS A 222 11.16 27.98 -6.79
CA HIS A 222 11.52 28.41 -5.45
C HIS A 222 11.74 27.19 -4.53
N TYR A 223 10.80 26.26 -4.55
CA TYR A 223 10.84 24.98 -3.88
C TYR A 223 10.96 23.87 -4.94
N GLY A 224 12.20 23.47 -5.21
CA GLY A 224 12.53 22.55 -6.30
C GLY A 224 12.77 23.23 -7.64
N LEU A 225 13.53 22.56 -8.50
CA LEU A 225 13.89 23.03 -9.84
C LEU A 225 12.66 23.13 -10.75
N LEU A 226 12.48 24.32 -11.35
CA LEU A 226 11.54 24.54 -12.45
C LEU A 226 12.19 24.06 -13.76
N PRO A 227 11.69 23.00 -14.40
CA PRO A 227 12.30 22.52 -15.63
C PRO A 227 12.02 23.50 -16.79
N PRO A 228 13.05 23.89 -17.57
CA PRO A 228 12.86 24.73 -18.75
C PRO A 228 11.88 24.12 -19.75
N ALA A 229 11.21 24.96 -20.54
CA ALA A 229 10.30 24.49 -21.59
C ALA A 229 11.03 23.63 -22.65
N GLY A 230 10.35 22.60 -23.15
CA GLY A 230 10.84 21.74 -24.23
C GLY A 230 11.80 20.62 -23.79
N GLN A 231 11.97 20.38 -22.48
CA GLN A 231 12.72 19.23 -22.00
C GLN A 231 11.86 17.95 -22.06
N ALA A 232 12.48 16.85 -22.51
CA ALA A 232 11.85 15.54 -22.49
C ALA A 232 11.85 15.01 -21.05
N VAL A 233 10.67 14.58 -20.60
CA VAL A 233 10.44 13.90 -19.33
C VAL A 233 10.19 12.42 -19.64
N ALA A 234 11.03 11.53 -19.11
CA ALA A 234 10.82 10.09 -19.19
C ALA A 234 10.45 9.57 -17.79
N VAL A 235 9.28 8.96 -17.67
CA VAL A 235 8.81 8.32 -16.45
C VAL A 235 8.84 6.82 -16.66
N LYS A 236 9.71 6.12 -15.94
CA LYS A 236 9.82 4.65 -15.99
C LYS A 236 9.25 4.05 -14.72
N TYR A 237 8.55 2.94 -14.87
CA TYR A 237 7.91 2.26 -13.76
C TYR A 237 7.63 0.79 -14.09
N LEU A 238 7.26 0.00 -13.08
CA LEU A 238 6.83 -1.39 -13.27
C LEU A 238 5.31 -1.47 -13.24
N LYS A 239 4.70 -2.09 -14.26
CA LYS A 239 3.28 -2.49 -14.21
C LYS A 239 3.17 -3.83 -13.51
N THR A 240 2.47 -3.87 -12.37
CA THR A 240 2.36 -5.05 -11.51
C THR A 240 0.99 -5.71 -11.60
N LEU A 241 0.93 -6.99 -11.27
CA LEU A 241 -0.30 -7.74 -11.03
C LEU A 241 -0.69 -7.75 -9.54
N GLY A 242 0.07 -7.07 -8.68
CA GLY A 242 -0.13 -7.07 -7.23
C GLY A 242 -0.11 -8.49 -6.66
N ALA A 243 -1.21 -8.88 -6.01
CA ALA A 243 -1.40 -10.23 -5.46
C ALA A 243 -1.33 -11.36 -6.51
N GLY A 244 -1.69 -11.09 -7.77
CA GLY A 244 -1.56 -12.04 -8.88
C GLY A 244 -0.10 -12.33 -9.29
N GLY A 245 0.85 -11.59 -8.73
CA GLY A 245 2.28 -11.81 -8.91
C GLY A 245 2.88 -12.89 -8.02
N ASN A 246 2.15 -13.41 -7.02
CA ASN A 246 2.66 -14.43 -6.12
C ASN A 246 2.72 -15.80 -6.82
N LEU A 247 3.83 -16.53 -6.69
CA LEU A 247 4.01 -17.83 -7.33
C LEU A 247 4.89 -18.79 -6.54
N GLY A 248 4.69 -20.08 -6.78
CA GLY A 248 5.47 -21.17 -6.20
C GLY A 248 6.94 -21.18 -6.64
N LYS A 249 7.75 -22.04 -6.02
CA LYS A 249 9.17 -22.21 -6.39
C LYS A 249 9.30 -22.83 -7.79
N ARG A 250 10.33 -22.44 -8.53
CA ARG A 250 10.73 -23.00 -9.84
C ARG A 250 9.71 -22.86 -10.97
N LEU A 251 8.80 -21.90 -10.91
CA LEU A 251 7.82 -21.65 -11.98
C LEU A 251 8.30 -20.59 -12.98
N VAL A 252 9.17 -19.66 -12.58
CA VAL A 252 9.89 -18.82 -13.55
C VAL A 252 10.86 -19.72 -14.30
N ASN A 253 10.75 -19.78 -15.62
CA ASN A 253 11.52 -20.73 -16.44
C ASN A 253 11.92 -20.19 -17.83
N SER A 254 11.45 -19.00 -18.19
CA SER A 254 11.68 -18.41 -19.51
C SER A 254 12.37 -17.06 -19.38
N LEU A 255 13.45 -16.85 -20.13
CA LEU A 255 14.10 -15.55 -20.29
C LEU A 255 13.52 -14.87 -21.54
N LEU A 256 13.00 -13.64 -21.39
CA LEU A 256 12.40 -12.91 -22.50
C LEU A 256 13.41 -11.99 -23.19
N ASP A 257 14.27 -11.34 -22.41
CA ASP A 257 15.27 -10.44 -22.95
C ASP A 257 16.59 -11.17 -23.19
N PRO A 258 17.13 -11.17 -24.42
CA PRO A 258 18.39 -11.83 -24.72
C PRO A 258 19.54 -11.12 -24.00
N VAL A 259 20.44 -11.91 -23.42
CA VAL A 259 21.68 -11.43 -22.79
C VAL A 259 22.85 -11.69 -23.73
N TYR A 260 23.72 -10.69 -23.87
CA TYR A 260 24.86 -10.75 -24.79
C TYR A 260 26.19 -10.71 -24.05
N PHE A 261 27.16 -11.46 -24.55
CA PHE A 261 28.56 -11.38 -24.15
C PHE A 261 29.41 -11.12 -25.40
N GLN A 262 30.16 -10.01 -25.42
CA GLN A 262 31.00 -9.61 -26.56
C GLN A 262 30.25 -9.58 -27.92
N GLY A 263 28.95 -9.27 -27.90
CA GLY A 263 28.10 -9.20 -29.10
C GLY A 263 27.43 -10.52 -29.49
N GLU A 264 27.77 -11.63 -28.85
CA GLU A 264 27.11 -12.93 -29.06
C GLU A 264 26.05 -13.19 -28.00
N GLN A 265 24.92 -13.75 -28.41
CA GLN A 265 23.85 -14.12 -27.47
C GLN A 265 24.27 -15.33 -26.63
N VAL A 266 24.22 -15.18 -25.31
CA VAL A 266 24.55 -16.25 -24.38
C VAL A 266 23.31 -17.07 -24.05
N LYS A 267 23.40 -18.39 -24.18
CA LYS A 267 22.35 -19.29 -23.72
C LYS A 267 22.45 -19.50 -22.22
N LEU A 268 21.42 -19.06 -21.51
CA LEU A 268 21.29 -19.21 -20.06
C LEU A 268 19.87 -19.65 -19.69
N THR A 269 19.76 -20.29 -18.53
CA THR A 269 18.49 -20.70 -17.93
C THR A 269 18.22 -19.87 -16.70
N VAL A 270 16.94 -19.64 -16.39
CA VAL A 270 16.51 -18.87 -15.22
C VAL A 270 15.49 -19.66 -14.43
N THR A 271 15.58 -19.61 -13.10
CA THR A 271 14.53 -20.14 -12.22
C THR A 271 14.44 -19.40 -10.90
N ASN A 272 13.27 -19.36 -10.27
CA ASN A 272 13.13 -18.81 -8.94
C ASN A 272 13.35 -19.89 -7.87
N ILE A 273 14.32 -19.68 -6.97
CA ILE A 273 14.69 -20.65 -5.92
C ILE A 273 13.79 -20.56 -4.69
N GLN A 274 13.18 -19.40 -4.48
CA GLN A 274 12.21 -19.12 -3.43
C GLN A 274 10.85 -18.83 -4.07
N VAL A 275 9.79 -18.90 -3.28
CA VAL A 275 8.47 -18.44 -3.75
C VAL A 275 8.57 -16.96 -4.11
N ALA A 276 7.75 -16.48 -5.05
CA ALA A 276 7.47 -15.06 -5.12
C ALA A 276 6.35 -14.78 -4.12
N SER A 277 6.66 -14.00 -3.10
CA SER A 277 5.74 -13.58 -2.04
C SER A 277 5.57 -12.07 -2.09
N ASN A 278 4.90 -11.47 -1.09
CA ASN A 278 4.70 -10.02 -0.87
C ASN A 278 3.96 -9.23 -1.96
N GLY A 279 3.51 -9.88 -3.03
CA GLY A 279 2.60 -9.26 -3.99
C GLY A 279 1.26 -8.99 -3.32
N ASN A 280 0.81 -7.75 -3.33
CA ASN A 280 -0.45 -7.37 -2.70
C ASN A 280 -1.21 -6.34 -3.53
N ALA A 281 -2.52 -6.26 -3.31
CA ALA A 281 -3.31 -5.15 -3.84
C ALA A 281 -2.88 -3.83 -3.20
N ARG A 282 -3.38 -2.72 -3.73
CA ARG A 282 -3.27 -1.41 -3.06
C ARG A 282 -3.78 -1.50 -1.62
N GLU A 283 -3.26 -0.64 -0.76
CA GLU A 283 -3.55 -0.68 0.66
C GLU A 283 -5.06 -0.59 0.97
N SER A 284 -5.54 -1.39 1.92
CA SER A 284 -6.93 -1.34 2.38
C SER A 284 -7.18 -0.16 3.32
N LEU A 285 -8.43 0.31 3.40
CA LEU A 285 -8.78 1.39 4.33
C LEU A 285 -8.63 0.96 5.79
N ASP A 286 -8.90 -0.30 6.10
CA ASP A 286 -8.78 -0.83 7.47
C ASP A 286 -7.32 -0.91 7.94
N HIS A 287 -6.40 -1.17 7.01
CA HIS A 287 -4.97 -1.07 7.28
C HIS A 287 -4.58 0.39 7.53
N ALA A 288 -4.88 1.29 6.59
CA ALA A 288 -4.55 2.71 6.70
C ALA A 288 -5.07 3.37 8.00
N ARG A 289 -6.27 3.00 8.45
CA ARG A 289 -6.85 3.50 9.72
C ARG A 289 -6.05 3.10 10.95
N ARG A 290 -5.40 1.93 10.94
CA ARG A 290 -4.55 1.45 12.05
C ARG A 290 -3.13 1.95 11.90
N GLN A 291 -2.62 1.96 10.68
CA GLN A 291 -1.22 2.21 10.38
C GLN A 291 -0.86 3.70 10.44
N ALA A 292 -1.68 4.59 9.88
CA ALA A 292 -1.37 6.02 9.88
C ALA A 292 -1.20 6.62 11.30
N PRO A 293 -2.06 6.31 12.29
CA PRO A 293 -1.83 6.74 13.67
C PRO A 293 -0.58 6.12 14.32
N ALA A 294 -0.26 4.86 14.00
CA ALA A 294 0.89 4.17 14.55
C ALA A 294 2.21 4.80 14.06
N GLU A 295 2.30 5.14 12.77
CA GLU A 295 3.47 5.84 12.24
C GLU A 295 3.58 7.28 12.74
N LEU A 296 2.45 7.98 12.85
CA LEU A 296 2.45 9.32 13.44
C LEU A 296 2.96 9.28 14.90
N ALA A 297 2.57 8.27 15.68
CA ALA A 297 3.03 8.11 17.05
C ALA A 297 4.56 7.90 17.13
N SER A 298 5.16 7.24 16.14
CA SER A 298 6.62 7.10 16.02
C SER A 298 7.35 8.39 15.64
N LEU A 299 6.62 9.41 15.16
CA LEU A 299 7.16 10.64 14.58
C LEU A 299 8.23 10.36 13.51
N TRP A 300 8.01 9.32 12.71
CA TRP A 300 8.89 8.85 11.63
C TRP A 300 10.32 8.50 12.08
N ARG A 301 10.51 8.11 13.35
CA ARG A 301 11.82 7.77 13.94
C ARG A 301 11.73 6.45 14.71
N ALA A 302 12.74 5.60 14.56
CA ALA A 302 12.79 4.29 15.20
C ALA A 302 13.58 4.38 16.52
N VAL A 303 12.87 4.54 17.64
CA VAL A 303 13.46 4.68 18.98
C VAL A 303 13.04 3.55 19.91
N THR A 304 11.73 3.35 20.07
CA THR A 304 11.14 2.30 20.91
C THR A 304 10.79 1.06 20.09
N LYS A 305 10.57 -0.09 20.73
CA LYS A 305 10.10 -1.32 20.03
C LYS A 305 8.83 -1.06 19.23
N ALA A 306 7.89 -0.29 19.79
CA ALA A 306 6.64 0.05 19.12
C ALA A 306 6.90 0.89 17.85
N ASP A 307 7.87 1.81 17.87
CA ASP A 307 8.23 2.61 16.70
C ASP A 307 8.84 1.74 15.60
N TYR A 308 9.72 0.80 15.96
CA TYR A 308 10.28 -0.15 14.99
C TYR A 308 9.21 -1.05 14.38
N ILE A 309 8.22 -1.52 15.18
CA ILE A 309 7.10 -2.31 14.67
C ILE A 309 6.27 -1.46 13.72
N ALA A 310 5.83 -0.26 14.14
CA ALA A 310 5.02 0.63 13.32
C ALA A 310 5.69 0.95 11.99
N LEU A 311 6.97 1.33 12.00
CA LEU A 311 7.72 1.63 10.78
C LEU A 311 7.93 0.39 9.90
N ALA A 312 8.17 -0.78 10.50
CA ALA A 312 8.36 -2.01 9.72
C ALA A 312 7.06 -2.52 9.08
N GLU A 313 5.93 -2.48 9.80
CA GLU A 313 4.60 -2.83 9.27
C GLU A 313 4.08 -1.80 8.27
N GLY A 314 4.55 -0.56 8.37
CA GLY A 314 4.30 0.49 7.39
C GLY A 314 5.09 0.36 6.10
N PHE A 315 6.07 -0.54 6.07
CA PHE A 315 6.85 -0.74 4.86
C PHE A 315 6.07 -1.62 3.87
N PRO A 316 5.92 -1.20 2.60
CA PRO A 316 5.12 -1.94 1.63
C PRO A 316 5.60 -3.39 1.47
N GLY A 317 4.67 -4.34 1.62
CA GLY A 317 4.95 -5.77 1.51
C GLY A 317 5.35 -6.45 2.81
N VAL A 318 5.38 -5.74 3.95
CA VAL A 318 5.50 -6.32 5.29
C VAL A 318 4.12 -6.38 5.93
N ALA A 319 3.58 -7.58 6.13
CA ALA A 319 2.30 -7.76 6.82
C ALA A 319 2.42 -7.57 8.33
N LYS A 320 3.53 -8.05 8.92
CA LYS A 320 3.78 -7.98 10.36
C LYS A 320 5.24 -7.87 10.70
N ALA A 321 5.52 -7.23 11.83
CA ALA A 321 6.85 -7.17 12.41
C ALA A 321 6.84 -7.49 13.91
N GLN A 322 7.92 -8.12 14.37
CA GLN A 322 8.24 -8.27 15.78
C GLN A 322 9.66 -7.76 16.02
N VAL A 323 9.86 -7.08 17.14
CA VAL A 323 11.14 -6.46 17.47
C VAL A 323 11.66 -7.04 18.77
N LEU A 324 12.88 -7.57 18.70
CA LEU A 324 13.60 -8.12 19.83
C LEU A 324 14.81 -7.24 20.15
N ASP A 325 15.08 -7.03 21.44
CA ASP A 325 16.29 -6.37 21.94
C ASP A 325 17.03 -7.24 22.97
N VAL A 326 18.06 -6.67 23.60
CA VAL A 326 18.86 -7.33 24.66
C VAL A 326 18.02 -7.81 25.86
N ASN A 327 16.85 -7.19 26.11
CA ASN A 327 15.98 -7.60 27.21
C ASN A 327 15.18 -8.87 26.86
N ASP A 328 14.93 -9.12 25.58
CA ASP A 328 14.24 -10.33 25.13
C ASP A 328 15.20 -11.50 24.89
N CYS A 329 16.45 -11.19 24.49
CA CYS A 329 17.47 -12.17 24.22
C CYS A 329 18.83 -11.72 24.77
N LEU A 330 19.25 -12.33 25.90
CA LEU A 330 20.51 -12.01 26.59
C LEU A 330 21.76 -12.23 25.72
N ASN A 331 21.66 -13.04 24.66
CA ASN A 331 22.75 -13.27 23.72
C ASN A 331 22.87 -12.17 22.65
N MET A 332 21.96 -11.19 22.62
CA MET A 332 22.11 -9.99 21.79
C MET A 332 23.02 -8.99 22.49
N GLY A 333 23.99 -8.44 21.76
CA GLY A 333 24.80 -7.34 22.26
C GLY A 333 23.96 -6.07 22.51
N TYR A 334 24.46 -5.19 23.37
CA TYR A 334 23.89 -3.85 23.53
C TYR A 334 23.89 -3.08 22.19
N TYR A 335 22.90 -2.19 22.03
CA TYR A 335 22.69 -1.41 20.80
C TYR A 335 22.41 -2.24 19.54
N HIS A 336 22.03 -3.52 19.69
CA HIS A 336 21.50 -4.32 18.59
C HIS A 336 19.99 -4.48 18.73
N VAL A 337 19.28 -4.28 17.61
CA VAL A 337 17.83 -4.50 17.51
C VAL A 337 17.60 -5.51 16.39
N CYS A 338 16.82 -6.55 16.68
CA CYS A 338 16.47 -7.59 15.72
C CYS A 338 15.00 -7.43 15.33
N VAL A 339 14.75 -7.08 14.08
CA VAL A 339 13.41 -6.94 13.51
C VAL A 339 13.11 -8.19 12.70
N VAL A 340 12.15 -8.98 13.16
CA VAL A 340 11.63 -10.14 12.46
C VAL A 340 10.45 -9.67 11.64
N ILE A 341 10.49 -9.86 10.32
CA ILE A 341 9.42 -9.43 9.42
C ILE A 341 8.77 -10.63 8.75
N ALA A 342 7.46 -10.57 8.56
CA ALA A 342 6.73 -11.55 7.79
C ALA A 342 6.02 -10.84 6.63
N PRO A 343 6.23 -11.29 5.38
CA PRO A 343 5.74 -10.62 4.19
C PRO A 343 4.23 -10.76 4.03
N ASP A 344 3.64 -9.84 3.26
CA ASP A 344 2.29 -9.99 2.72
C ASP A 344 2.13 -11.29 1.94
N GLY A 345 0.99 -11.96 2.09
CA GLY A 345 0.74 -13.29 1.52
C GLY A 345 1.48 -14.45 2.23
N GLY A 346 2.29 -14.14 3.24
CA GLY A 346 2.99 -15.13 4.08
C GLY A 346 4.22 -15.77 3.42
N GLY A 347 4.81 -16.73 4.13
CA GLY A 347 6.07 -17.36 3.74
C GLY A 347 7.31 -16.56 4.15
N LEU A 348 8.49 -17.00 3.73
CA LEU A 348 9.73 -16.31 4.10
C LEU A 348 9.90 -15.02 3.28
N PRO A 349 10.37 -13.92 3.90
CA PRO A 349 10.68 -12.70 3.17
C PRO A 349 11.85 -12.93 2.20
N SER A 350 11.77 -12.34 1.01
CA SER A 350 12.88 -12.36 0.05
C SER A 350 14.08 -11.58 0.60
N GLN A 351 15.29 -11.89 0.13
CA GLN A 351 16.48 -11.13 0.54
C GLN A 351 16.39 -9.66 0.11
N LEU A 352 15.74 -9.40 -1.04
CA LEU A 352 15.47 -8.06 -1.53
C LEU A 352 14.62 -7.26 -0.54
N LEU A 353 13.49 -7.84 -0.08
CA LEU A 353 12.62 -7.20 0.91
C LEU A 353 13.37 -6.90 2.21
N LYS A 354 14.15 -7.86 2.73
CA LYS A 354 14.95 -7.65 3.94
C LYS A 354 15.94 -6.49 3.80
N ASN A 355 16.61 -6.39 2.65
CA ASN A 355 17.57 -5.31 2.39
C ASN A 355 16.86 -3.94 2.30
N GLN A 356 15.68 -3.89 1.67
CA GLN A 356 14.89 -2.67 1.55
C GLN A 356 14.38 -2.18 2.91
N VAL A 357 13.81 -3.07 3.72
CA VAL A 357 13.36 -2.75 5.09
C VAL A 357 14.55 -2.31 5.96
N LEU A 358 15.70 -2.98 5.84
CA LEU A 358 16.92 -2.61 6.56
C LEU A 358 17.38 -1.19 6.19
N ALA A 359 17.41 -0.86 4.90
CA ALA A 359 17.77 0.49 4.43
C ALA A 359 16.80 1.54 4.98
N PHE A 360 15.49 1.28 4.88
CA PHE A 360 14.44 2.15 5.37
C PHE A 360 14.55 2.44 6.87
N LEU A 361 14.81 1.42 7.69
CA LEU A 361 15.00 1.58 9.14
C LEU A 361 16.34 2.23 9.48
N ASN A 362 17.40 2.00 8.70
CA ASN A 362 18.71 2.61 8.94
C ASN A 362 18.71 4.14 8.77
N GLU A 363 17.85 4.69 7.92
CA GLU A 363 17.67 6.14 7.80
C GLU A 363 16.97 6.78 9.01
N ARG A 364 16.24 5.98 9.80
CA ARG A 364 15.32 6.45 10.85
C ARG A 364 15.72 6.04 12.27
N LYS A 365 16.68 5.12 12.40
CA LYS A 365 17.19 4.63 13.69
C LYS A 365 18.05 5.66 14.40
N LEU A 366 18.29 5.41 15.69
CA LEU A 366 19.38 6.04 16.42
C LEU A 366 20.75 5.66 15.83
N LEU A 367 21.66 6.63 15.69
CA LEU A 367 22.97 6.46 15.04
C LEU A 367 23.82 5.32 15.64
N THR A 368 23.73 5.10 16.95
CA THR A 368 24.51 4.09 17.67
C THR A 368 23.93 2.68 17.57
N VAL A 369 22.70 2.53 17.07
CA VAL A 369 21.99 1.25 17.04
C VAL A 369 22.27 0.52 15.73
N THR A 370 22.49 -0.79 15.81
CA THR A 370 22.58 -1.68 14.65
C THR A 370 21.32 -2.49 14.51
N VAL A 371 20.66 -2.38 13.36
CA VAL A 371 19.42 -3.09 13.06
C VAL A 371 19.73 -4.34 12.25
N HIS A 372 19.11 -5.46 12.61
CA HIS A 372 19.19 -6.72 11.88
C HIS A 372 17.78 -7.13 11.46
N VAL A 373 17.56 -7.41 10.18
CA VAL A 373 16.27 -7.92 9.69
C VAL A 373 16.38 -9.44 9.51
N LYS A 374 15.48 -10.20 10.15
CA LYS A 374 15.53 -11.68 10.17
C LYS A 374 14.24 -12.32 9.69
N ASP A 375 14.38 -13.59 9.32
CA ASP A 375 13.27 -14.45 8.89
C ASP A 375 12.39 -14.85 10.09
N PRO A 376 11.07 -14.97 9.88
CA PRO A 376 10.15 -15.45 10.89
C PRO A 376 10.21 -16.99 10.97
N VAL A 377 9.90 -17.52 12.16
CA VAL A 377 9.71 -18.96 12.36
C VAL A 377 8.21 -19.25 12.39
N TYR A 378 7.71 -19.87 11.33
CA TYR A 378 6.30 -20.27 11.25
C TYR A 378 6.03 -21.53 12.08
N VAL A 379 5.08 -21.44 13.00
CA VAL A 379 4.58 -22.58 13.78
C VAL A 379 3.28 -23.07 13.14
N PRO A 380 3.23 -24.31 12.59
CA PRO A 380 2.00 -24.83 12.02
C PRO A 380 0.98 -25.12 13.13
N VAL A 381 -0.25 -24.66 12.92
CA VAL A 381 -1.40 -24.95 13.79
C VAL A 381 -2.36 -25.84 13.02
N ASN A 382 -2.59 -27.05 13.53
CA ASN A 382 -3.56 -27.98 12.96
C ASN A 382 -4.88 -27.84 13.71
N ILE A 383 -5.96 -27.53 12.99
CA ILE A 383 -7.29 -27.36 13.54
C ILE A 383 -8.15 -28.52 13.05
N GLU A 384 -8.74 -29.24 14.00
CA GLU A 384 -9.74 -30.29 13.76
C GLU A 384 -11.06 -29.84 14.39
N ALA A 385 -12.16 -29.93 13.64
CA ALA A 385 -13.46 -29.47 14.11
C ALA A 385 -14.58 -30.29 13.46
N ASP A 386 -15.58 -30.65 14.27
CA ASP A 386 -16.83 -31.25 13.81
C ASP A 386 -17.86 -30.18 13.48
N VAL A 387 -18.35 -30.18 12.23
CA VAL A 387 -19.35 -29.22 11.74
C VAL A 387 -20.70 -29.91 11.58
N TYR A 388 -21.69 -29.49 12.38
CA TYR A 388 -23.06 -29.97 12.29
C TYR A 388 -23.90 -29.04 11.40
N VAL A 389 -24.49 -29.59 10.34
CA VAL A 389 -25.26 -28.84 9.34
C VAL A 389 -26.74 -29.24 9.40
N TYR A 390 -27.65 -28.25 9.38
CA TYR A 390 -29.08 -28.50 9.31
C TYR A 390 -29.48 -29.12 7.96
N ARG A 391 -30.50 -29.99 7.96
CA ARG A 391 -30.89 -30.81 6.80
C ARG A 391 -31.27 -30.02 5.53
N ASN A 392 -31.63 -28.75 5.67
CA ASN A 392 -32.05 -27.87 4.58
C ASN A 392 -30.91 -27.06 3.93
N TYR A 393 -29.67 -27.25 4.37
CA TYR A 393 -28.49 -26.58 3.80
C TYR A 393 -27.59 -27.58 3.06
N ASP A 394 -26.90 -27.11 2.03
CA ASP A 394 -25.89 -27.91 1.33
C ASP A 394 -24.63 -28.04 2.18
N ARG A 395 -24.19 -29.28 2.41
CA ARG A 395 -23.04 -29.58 3.26
C ARG A 395 -21.71 -29.07 2.70
N PHE A 396 -21.54 -29.04 1.37
CA PHE A 396 -20.30 -28.62 0.73
C PHE A 396 -20.20 -27.09 0.73
N GLU A 397 -21.31 -26.39 0.49
CA GLU A 397 -21.37 -24.94 0.60
C GLU A 397 -21.08 -24.48 2.03
N VAL A 398 -21.72 -25.11 3.03
CA VAL A 398 -21.46 -24.78 4.44
C VAL A 398 -20.01 -25.09 4.82
N LEU A 399 -19.45 -26.21 4.36
CA LEU A 399 -18.05 -26.54 4.61
C LEU A 399 -17.10 -25.50 4.02
N ASP A 400 -17.33 -25.06 2.78
CA ASP A 400 -16.49 -24.06 2.12
C ASP A 400 -16.55 -22.70 2.84
N VAL A 401 -17.75 -22.26 3.24
CA VAL A 401 -17.95 -21.04 4.05
C VAL A 401 -17.25 -21.16 5.41
N VAL A 402 -17.37 -22.30 6.09
CA VAL A 402 -16.68 -22.52 7.38
C VAL A 402 -15.18 -22.50 7.20
N LEU A 403 -14.63 -23.19 6.20
CA LEU A 403 -13.20 -23.17 5.89
C LEU A 403 -12.71 -21.76 5.55
N GLY A 404 -13.48 -21.00 4.77
CA GLY A 404 -13.20 -19.59 4.48
C GLY A 404 -13.16 -18.74 5.75
N LYS A 405 -14.18 -18.84 6.61
CA LYS A 405 -14.23 -18.09 7.88
C LYS A 405 -13.12 -18.47 8.86
N VAL A 406 -12.76 -19.76 8.94
CA VAL A 406 -11.63 -20.20 9.75
C VAL A 406 -10.34 -19.62 9.19
N ARG A 407 -10.11 -19.67 7.87
CA ARG A 407 -8.95 -19.05 7.22
C ARG A 407 -8.87 -17.54 7.47
N ASP A 408 -9.99 -16.82 7.37
CA ASP A 408 -10.06 -15.38 7.66
C ASP A 408 -9.75 -15.09 9.14
N HIS A 409 -10.22 -15.94 10.05
CA HIS A 409 -10.02 -15.78 11.49
C HIS A 409 -8.57 -16.03 11.92
N ILE A 410 -7.89 -16.97 11.27
CA ILE A 410 -6.45 -17.25 11.49
C ILE A 410 -5.57 -16.50 10.49
N ALA A 411 -6.15 -15.64 9.64
CA ALA A 411 -5.43 -14.88 8.65
C ALA A 411 -4.38 -14.02 9.33
N MET A 412 -3.33 -13.72 8.57
CA MET A 412 -2.24 -12.94 9.10
C MET A 412 -2.70 -11.57 9.58
N ASP A 413 -3.74 -10.96 9.01
CA ASP A 413 -4.20 -9.63 9.41
C ASP A 413 -4.94 -9.58 10.76
N THR A 414 -5.51 -10.71 11.20
CA THR A 414 -6.41 -10.79 12.37
C THR A 414 -5.73 -11.28 13.63
N VAL A 415 -4.68 -12.09 13.50
CA VAL A 415 -3.92 -12.62 14.64
C VAL A 415 -2.98 -11.53 15.18
N ARG A 416 -2.67 -11.48 16.48
CA ARG A 416 -1.51 -10.71 16.99
C ARG A 416 -0.33 -11.66 17.14
N LEU A 417 0.84 -11.31 16.59
CA LEU A 417 2.05 -12.10 16.80
C LEU A 417 2.79 -11.54 18.02
N GLY A 418 2.92 -12.35 19.09
CA GLY A 418 3.58 -11.98 20.34
C GLY A 418 2.62 -11.47 21.38
#